data_AF-A0A103E2N2-F1
#
_entry.id   AF-A0A103E2N2-F1
#
_cell.length_a   1.000
_cell.length_b   1.000
_cell.length_c   1.000
_cell.angle_alpha   90.00
_cell.angle_beta   90.00
_cell.angle_gamma   90.00
#
_symmetry.space_group_name_H-M   'P 1'
#
loop_
_entity.id
_entity.type
_entity.pdbx_description
1 polymer ?
#
loop_
_entity_poly.entity_id
_entity_poly.type
_entity_poly.pdbx_seq_one_letter_code
_entity_poly.pdbx_strand_id
1 'polypeptide(L)'
;MPNENTARLWDGAPLLPPIGALVLIAHGRDDFDHVCEVTGYDVQESLSGERNLHRVFVKLKYRGTETENMRLLNDIRPLTKARSIAQGAA
;
A
#
# COMPACT_ATOMS: atom_id res chain seq x y z
N MET A 1 5.47 -26.43 8.65
CA MET A 1 6.13 -25.60 7.61
C MET A 1 6.46 -24.27 8.25
N PRO A 2 7.71 -23.82 8.31
CA PRO A 2 7.97 -22.45 8.73
C PRO A 2 7.43 -21.55 7.61
N ASN A 3 6.39 -20.77 7.91
CA ASN A 3 5.94 -19.67 7.06
C ASN A 3 7.08 -18.63 7.06
N GLU A 4 8.03 -18.79 6.14
CA GLU A 4 8.97 -17.73 5.84
C GLU A 4 8.15 -16.53 5.38
N ASN A 5 8.08 -15.52 6.23
CA ASN A 5 7.43 -14.25 5.95
C ASN A 5 8.26 -13.57 4.85
N THR A 6 8.03 -13.93 3.59
CA THR A 6 8.76 -13.42 2.40
C THR A 6 8.37 -11.99 2.04
N ALA A 7 7.44 -11.39 2.79
CA ALA A 7 6.97 -10.04 2.56
C ALA A 7 8.11 -9.04 2.82
N ARG A 8 8.58 -8.38 1.77
CA ARG A 8 9.67 -7.40 1.86
C ARG A 8 9.14 -6.10 2.47
N LEU A 9 9.82 -5.58 3.47
CA LEU A 9 9.52 -4.25 4.00
C LEU A 9 9.92 -3.20 2.97
N TRP A 10 9.02 -2.29 2.65
CA TRP A 10 9.34 -1.15 1.79
C TRP A 10 9.70 0.08 2.62
N ASP A 11 10.86 0.65 2.35
CA ASP A 11 11.45 1.80 3.05
C ASP A 11 11.19 3.14 2.33
N GLY A 12 10.59 3.10 1.14
CA GLY A 12 10.33 4.26 0.28
C GLY A 12 11.17 4.26 -0.99
N ALA A 13 12.09 3.29 -1.15
CA ALA A 13 12.85 3.06 -2.37
C ALA A 13 12.67 1.60 -2.84
N PRO A 14 12.48 1.33 -4.15
CA PRO A 14 12.25 2.30 -5.24
C PRO A 14 10.92 3.05 -5.07
N LEU A 15 10.67 4.11 -5.86
CA LEU A 15 9.47 4.95 -5.78
C LEU A 15 8.15 4.16 -5.81
N LEU A 16 8.12 3.08 -6.60
CA LEU A 16 7.00 2.15 -6.62
C LEU A 16 7.27 1.01 -5.63
N PRO A 17 6.45 0.83 -4.58
CA PRO A 17 6.63 -0.24 -3.61
C PRO A 17 6.47 -1.59 -4.30
N PRO A 18 7.45 -2.52 -4.29
CA PRO A 18 7.37 -3.78 -5.03
C PRO A 18 6.15 -4.63 -4.69
N ILE A 19 5.68 -5.47 -5.63
CA ILE A 19 4.65 -6.49 -5.35
C ILE A 19 5.15 -7.44 -4.25
N GLY A 20 4.26 -7.77 -3.30
CA GLY A 20 4.56 -8.53 -2.09
C GLY A 20 5.19 -7.68 -0.97
N ALA A 21 5.40 -6.38 -1.19
CA ALA A 21 5.92 -5.51 -0.15
C ALA A 21 4.82 -5.10 0.83
N LEU A 22 5.19 -4.98 2.10
CA LEU A 22 4.32 -4.36 3.09
C LEU A 22 4.42 -2.83 2.98
N VAL A 23 3.28 -2.17 3.11
CA VAL A 23 3.13 -0.70 3.10
C VAL A 23 2.11 -0.25 4.13
N LEU A 24 2.13 1.05 4.44
CA LEU A 24 1.13 1.70 5.27
C LEU A 24 0.17 2.51 4.40
N ILE A 25 -1.11 2.45 4.73
CA ILE A 25 -2.12 3.38 4.21
C ILE A 25 -2.84 4.07 5.37
N ALA A 26 -3.24 5.32 5.15
CA ALA A 26 -4.19 6.00 6.02
C ALA A 26 -5.61 5.59 5.60
N HIS A 27 -6.34 4.94 6.49
CA HIS A 27 -7.74 4.61 6.26
C HIS A 27 -8.55 5.82 6.73
N GLY A 28 -8.98 6.72 5.83
CA GLY A 28 -9.59 8.03 6.17
C GLY A 28 -10.87 8.03 7.02
N ARG A 29 -11.22 6.89 7.63
CA ARG A 29 -12.23 6.71 8.67
C ARG A 29 -11.62 6.76 10.09
N ASP A 30 -10.32 6.52 10.23
CA ASP A 30 -9.58 6.51 11.49
C ASP A 30 -8.20 7.18 11.33
N ASP A 31 -7.59 7.55 12.45
CA ASP A 31 -6.25 8.18 12.47
C ASP A 31 -5.11 7.15 12.52
N PHE A 32 -5.39 5.88 12.21
CA PHE A 32 -4.42 4.79 12.33
C PHE A 32 -3.78 4.42 10.99
N ASP A 33 -2.53 3.98 11.06
CA ASP A 33 -1.86 3.38 9.93
C ASP A 33 -2.27 1.90 9.81
N HIS A 34 -2.75 1.52 8.62
CA HIS A 34 -3.11 0.14 8.31
C HIS A 34 -2.03 -0.51 7.46
N VAL A 35 -1.59 -1.69 7.88
CA VAL A 35 -0.58 -2.46 7.15
C VAL A 35 -1.25 -3.26 6.03
N CYS A 36 -0.82 -3.02 4.80
CA CYS A 36 -1.29 -3.73 3.61
C CYS A 36 -0.11 -4.35 2.86
N GLU A 37 -0.39 -5.38 2.09
CA GLU A 37 0.54 -5.98 1.13
C GLU A 37 0.20 -5.50 -0.29
N VAL A 38 1.21 -5.14 -1.07
CA VAL A 38 1.04 -4.75 -2.48
C VAL A 38 0.79 -5.97 -3.34
N THR A 39 -0.33 -6.00 -4.06
CA THR A 39 -0.70 -7.10 -4.95
C THR A 39 -0.55 -6.75 -6.44
N GLY A 40 -0.42 -5.47 -6.77
CA GLY A 40 -0.22 -5.01 -8.14
C GLY A 40 -0.47 -3.52 -8.33
N TYR A 41 -0.64 -3.09 -9.58
CA TYR A 41 -0.89 -1.69 -9.92
C TYR A 41 -1.94 -1.58 -11.02
N ASP A 42 -2.57 -0.41 -11.10
CA ASP A 42 -3.39 0.02 -12.23
C ASP A 42 -2.96 1.45 -12.62
N VAL A 43 -2.73 1.67 -13.91
CA VAL A 43 -2.25 2.97 -14.43
C VAL A 43 -3.36 3.55 -15.29
N GLN A 44 -3.88 4.69 -14.85
CA GLN A 44 -4.95 5.40 -15.54
C GLN A 44 -4.46 6.73 -16.08
N GLU A 45 -5.06 7.18 -17.17
CA GLU A 45 -4.80 8.50 -17.74
C GLU A 45 -5.17 9.64 -16.76
N SER A 46 -4.61 10.82 -17.03
CA SER A 46 -4.99 12.05 -16.33
C SER A 46 -6.48 12.35 -16.48
N LEU A 47 -7.09 12.92 -15.44
CA LEU A 47 -8.45 13.47 -15.51
C LEU A 47 -8.54 14.73 -16.38
N SER A 48 -7.45 15.48 -16.52
CA SER A 48 -7.40 16.73 -17.29
C SER A 48 -7.04 16.53 -18.77
N GLY A 49 -6.88 15.28 -19.23
CA GLY A 49 -6.48 14.97 -20.62
C GLY A 49 -5.01 15.26 -20.94
N GLU A 50 -4.21 15.60 -19.93
CA GLU A 50 -2.76 15.74 -20.07
C GLU A 50 -2.11 14.37 -20.30
N ARG A 51 -1.74 14.11 -21.57
CA ARG A 51 -1.21 12.81 -22.03
C ARG A 51 0.03 12.32 -21.29
N ASN A 52 0.76 13.22 -20.63
CA ASN A 52 2.01 12.90 -19.93
C ASN A 52 1.80 12.62 -18.44
N LEU A 53 0.61 12.91 -17.89
CA LEU A 53 0.30 12.66 -16.50
C LEU A 53 -0.54 11.40 -16.37
N HIS A 54 -0.03 10.46 -15.59
CA HIS A 54 -0.74 9.22 -15.28
C HIS A 54 -0.97 9.12 -13.78
N ARG A 55 -2.14 8.59 -13.41
CA ARG A 55 -2.47 8.27 -12.03
C ARG A 55 -2.13 6.80 -11.82
N VAL A 56 -1.20 6.55 -10.91
CA VAL A 56 -0.83 5.19 -10.53
C VAL A 56 -1.61 4.82 -9.27
N PHE A 57 -2.45 3.80 -9.41
CA PHE A 57 -3.14 3.16 -8.31
C PHE A 57 -2.39 1.90 -7.91
N VAL A 58 -2.18 1.72 -6.62
CA VAL A 58 -1.57 0.53 -6.02
C VAL A 58 -2.70 -0.36 -5.52
N LYS A 59 -2.71 -1.61 -5.98
CA LYS A 59 -3.62 -2.66 -5.51
C LYS A 59 -3.03 -3.28 -4.25
N LEU A 60 -3.87 -3.43 -3.24
CA LEU A 60 -3.48 -3.77 -1.89
C LEU A 60 -4.37 -4.86 -1.32
N LYS A 61 -3.86 -5.61 -0.36
CA LYS A 61 -4.60 -6.53 0.48
C LYS A 61 -4.29 -6.23 1.95
N TYR A 62 -5.32 -6.09 2.78
CA TYR A 62 -5.11 -5.86 4.21
C TYR A 62 -4.43 -7.08 4.83
N ARG A 63 -3.33 -6.86 5.57
CA ARG A 63 -2.52 -7.95 6.10
C ARG A 63 -3.36 -8.90 6.96
N GLY A 64 -3.32 -10.18 6.65
CA GLY A 64 -4.04 -11.23 7.39
C GLY A 64 -5.52 -11.40 7.02
N THR A 65 -6.01 -10.70 6.00
CA THR A 65 -7.39 -10.84 5.50
C THR A 65 -7.43 -10.99 3.98
N GLU A 66 -8.55 -11.45 3.41
CA GLU A 66 -8.80 -11.46 1.95
C GLU A 66 -9.35 -10.12 1.43
N THR A 67 -9.45 -9.10 2.27
CA THR A 67 -10.03 -7.81 1.90
C THR A 67 -9.05 -7.02 1.03
N GLU A 68 -9.48 -6.73 -0.20
CA GLU A 68 -8.73 -5.92 -1.15
C GLU A 68 -8.99 -4.42 -0.96
N ASN A 69 -8.02 -3.61 -1.38
CA ASN A 69 -8.14 -2.16 -1.44
C ASN A 69 -7.34 -1.60 -2.63
N MET A 70 -7.61 -0.37 -3.01
CA MET A 70 -6.87 0.34 -4.04
C MET A 70 -6.68 1.80 -3.63
N ARG A 71 -5.45 2.29 -3.75
CA ARG A 71 -5.07 3.65 -3.33
C ARG A 71 -4.15 4.30 -4.34
N LEU A 72 -4.16 5.63 -4.41
CA LEU A 72 -3.18 6.36 -5.21
C LEU A 72 -1.79 6.14 -4.62
N LEU A 73 -0.76 6.11 -5.48
CA LEU A 73 0.63 5.94 -5.04
C LEU A 73 1.04 6.96 -3.96
N ASN A 74 0.56 8.19 -4.04
CA ASN A 74 0.86 9.25 -3.06
C ASN A 74 0.23 9.00 -1.67
N ASP A 75 -0.75 8.11 -1.57
CA ASP A 75 -1.37 7.72 -0.29
C ASP A 75 -0.60 6.57 0.38
N ILE A 76 0.36 5.96 -0.32
CA ILE A 76 1.16 4.84 0.17
C ILE A 76 2.38 5.36 0.92
N ARG A 77 2.60 4.82 2.12
CA ARG A 77 3.77 5.16 2.94
C ARG A 77 4.62 3.93 3.24
N PRO A 78 5.94 4.10 3.38
CA PRO A 78 6.81 3.05 3.88
C PRO A 78 6.56 2.78 5.36
N LEU A 79 6.86 1.56 5.82
CA LEU A 79 6.66 1.19 7.23
C LEU A 79 7.54 1.99 8.20
N THR A 80 8.66 2.52 7.71
CA THR A 80 9.55 3.40 8.48
C THR A 80 8.87 4.69 8.94
N LYS A 81 7.74 5.07 8.33
CA LYS A 81 6.97 6.27 8.67
C LYS A 81 5.72 5.97 9.51
N ALA A 82 5.63 4.79 10.12
CA ALA A 82 4.57 4.44 11.04
C ALA A 82 4.50 5.48 12.18
N ARG A 83 3.35 6.13 12.35
CA ARG A 83 3.09 7.03 13.49
C ARG A 83 2.39 6.30 14.62
N SER A 84 1.47 5.39 14.26
CA SER A 84 0.80 4.45 15.15
C SER A 84 0.19 3.35 14.28
N ILE A 85 0.51 2.09 14.55
CA ILE A 85 -0.02 0.95 13.79
C ILE A 85 -1.24 0.43 14.54
N ALA A 86 -2.40 0.39 13.89
CA ALA A 86 -3.52 -0.38 14.41
C ALA A 86 -3.13 -1.87 14.37
N GLN A 87 -2.66 -2.39 15.51
CA GLN A 87 -2.59 -3.83 15.72
C GLN A 87 -4.02 -4.30 16.01
N GLY A 88 -4.72 -4.76 14.97
CA GLY A 88 -6.03 -5.37 15.14
C GLY A 88 -5.91 -6.52 16.14
N ALA A 89 -6.67 -6.42 17.23
CA ALA A 89 -6.92 -7.54 18.12
C ALA A 89 -7.94 -8.49 17.44
N ALA A 90 -7.49 -9.74 17.29
CA ALA A 90 -8.25 -10.98 16.99
C ALA A 90 -9.04 -11.05 15.67
#